data_AF-D7WAD3-F1
#
_entry.id   AF-D7WAD3-F1
#
_cell.length_a   1.000
_cell.length_b   1.000
_cell.length_c   1.000
_cell.angle_alpha   90.00
_cell.angle_beta   90.00
_cell.angle_gamma   90.00
#
_symmetry.space_group_name_H-M   'P 1'
#
loop_
_entity.id
_entity.type
_entity.pdbx_description
1 polymer ?
#
loop_
_entity_poly.entity_id
_entity_poly.type
_entity_poly.pdbx_seq_one_letter_code
_entity_poly.pdbx_strand_id
1 'polypeptide(L)'
;MSTTFHPEVADKKEIKPPNKLARLLAVAAFIWGILSIVVGFFGAASLLEGLALVLSGLAFLLPSAWWFYCVSEDRKAAARFQDTVTTNEELSKFLTEEDRLVLEGMSYVKVPERKRRHWPLTTSLSVVLFVLAVIIMPLPEGAEANTETPSTTPETPTTTQPTSTADTAADESRSSAASASSSAAEESRRSEEERIERERRENEERDRQKPVETAPQQQQNDQPIQLIPPPAPEPAPAPPQSAYYENCTAVWNATGGPIYAGQPGYAGHLDRDGDGVGCENDPR
;
A
#
# COMPACT_ATOMS: atom_id res chain seq x y z
N MET A 1 -38.94 -21.57 -7.78
CA MET A 1 -38.80 -20.77 -6.56
C MET A 1 -37.42 -20.15 -6.61
N SER A 2 -37.31 -18.83 -6.76
CA SER A 2 -36.00 -18.16 -6.82
C SER A 2 -35.44 -18.06 -5.41
N THR A 3 -34.57 -19.00 -5.05
CA THR A 3 -33.79 -18.94 -3.81
C THR A 3 -32.89 -17.71 -3.91
N THR A 4 -33.31 -16.63 -3.27
CA THR A 4 -32.58 -15.36 -3.32
C THR A 4 -31.37 -15.51 -2.41
N PHE A 5 -30.16 -15.56 -2.98
CA PHE A 5 -28.91 -15.61 -2.23
C PHE A 5 -28.85 -14.43 -1.26
N HIS A 6 -28.95 -14.72 0.04
CA HIS A 6 -28.76 -13.73 1.11
C HIS A 6 -27.44 -14.09 1.80
N PRO A 7 -26.34 -13.35 1.54
CA PRO A 7 -25.10 -13.59 2.26
C PRO A 7 -25.34 -13.28 3.74
N GLU A 8 -25.14 -14.27 4.61
CA GLU A 8 -25.20 -14.09 6.05
C GLU A 8 -23.90 -13.40 6.50
N VAL A 9 -23.95 -12.07 6.57
CA VAL A 9 -22.79 -11.26 6.97
C VAL A 9 -22.61 -11.38 8.49
N ALA A 10 -21.63 -12.18 8.92
CA ALA A 10 -21.26 -12.32 10.33
C ALA A 10 -20.96 -10.95 10.99
N ASP A 11 -21.50 -10.78 12.19
CA ASP A 11 -21.48 -9.63 13.12
C ASP A 11 -20.75 -8.35 12.65
N LYS A 12 -21.56 -7.32 12.35
CA LYS A 12 -21.08 -6.03 11.82
C LYS A 12 -20.57 -5.12 12.93
N LYS A 13 -19.25 -5.11 13.16
CA LYS A 13 -18.59 -3.85 13.55
C LYS A 13 -18.40 -2.99 12.31
N GLU A 14 -19.36 -2.10 12.03
CA GLU A 14 -19.26 -1.14 10.92
C GLU A 14 -17.91 -0.38 10.96
N ILE A 15 -17.08 -0.64 9.96
CA ILE A 15 -15.80 0.03 9.76
C ILE A 15 -16.10 1.44 9.22
N LYS A 16 -16.30 2.42 10.11
CA LYS A 16 -16.44 3.83 9.69
C LYS A 16 -15.17 4.34 8.99
N PRO A 17 -15.26 4.95 7.79
CA PRO A 17 -14.09 5.53 7.14
C PRO A 17 -13.46 6.60 8.02
N PRO A 18 -12.13 6.81 7.96
CA PRO A 18 -11.49 7.88 8.70
C PRO A 18 -12.06 9.23 8.25
N ASN A 19 -12.29 10.12 9.21
CA ASN A 19 -12.75 11.48 8.97
C ASN A 19 -11.80 12.24 8.02
N LYS A 20 -12.36 13.15 7.21
CA LYS A 20 -11.60 13.97 6.25
C LYS A 20 -10.49 14.77 6.96
N LEU A 21 -10.74 15.20 8.20
CA LEU A 21 -9.76 15.91 9.01
C LEU A 21 -8.51 15.07 9.32
N ALA A 22 -8.64 13.81 9.74
CA ALA A 22 -7.47 12.98 10.01
C ALA A 22 -6.65 12.71 8.75
N ARG A 23 -7.32 12.58 7.59
CA ARG A 23 -6.64 12.52 6.28
C ARG A 23 -5.82 13.78 6.02
N LEU A 24 -6.42 14.95 6.19
CA LEU A 24 -5.74 16.22 5.98
C LEU A 24 -4.55 16.40 6.92
N LEU A 25 -4.70 16.07 8.20
CA LEU A 25 -3.60 16.14 9.18
C LEU A 25 -2.46 15.18 8.82
N ALA A 26 -2.76 13.95 8.40
CA ALA A 26 -1.74 12.99 7.97
C ALA A 26 -1.00 13.44 6.70
N VAL A 27 -1.71 14.03 5.72
CA VAL A 27 -1.09 14.61 4.53
C VAL A 27 -0.20 15.80 4.89
N ALA A 28 -0.69 16.71 5.74
CA ALA A 28 0.08 17.86 6.17
C ALA A 28 1.37 17.46 6.89
N ALA A 29 1.30 16.48 7.81
CA ALA A 29 2.47 15.95 8.50
C ALA A 29 3.46 15.26 7.55
N PHE A 30 2.95 14.53 6.54
CA PHE A 30 3.80 13.90 5.53
C PHE A 30 4.54 14.94 4.67
N ILE A 31 3.83 15.98 4.20
CA ILE A 31 4.42 17.08 3.43
C ILE A 31 5.46 17.83 4.27
N TRP A 32 5.15 18.12 5.55
CA TRP A 32 6.09 18.75 6.48
C TRP A 32 7.36 17.91 6.68
N GLY A 33 7.20 16.60 6.82
CA GLY A 33 8.32 15.66 6.94
C GLY A 33 9.23 15.67 5.71
N ILE A 34 8.66 15.63 4.50
CA ILE A 34 9.42 15.74 3.24
C ILE A 34 10.13 17.10 3.16
N LEU A 35 9.41 18.18 3.41
CA LEU A 35 9.98 19.53 3.37
C LEU A 35 11.17 19.67 4.32
N SER A 36 11.06 19.13 5.54
CA SER A 36 12.13 19.14 6.53
C SER A 36 13.37 18.37 6.05
N ILE A 37 13.20 17.23 5.37
CA ILE A 37 14.31 16.46 4.79
C ILE A 37 14.97 17.23 3.65
N VAL A 38 14.19 17.85 2.75
CA VAL A 38 14.71 18.62 1.62
C VAL A 38 15.51 19.83 2.12
N VAL A 39 14.96 20.57 3.10
CA VAL A 39 15.68 21.71 3.72
C VAL A 39 16.93 21.23 4.45
N GLY A 40 16.87 20.11 5.18
CA GLY A 40 18.04 19.55 5.85
C GLY A 40 19.16 19.13 4.89
N PHE A 41 18.81 18.65 3.69
CA PHE A 41 19.78 18.16 2.72
C PHE A 41 20.41 19.28 1.85
N PHE A 42 19.62 20.31 1.49
CA PHE A 42 20.05 21.35 0.56
C PHE A 42 20.23 22.74 1.20
N GLY A 43 19.67 22.97 2.38
CA GLY A 43 19.60 24.30 3.02
C GLY A 43 20.36 24.42 4.34
N ALA A 44 20.94 23.34 4.86
CA ALA A 44 21.64 23.40 6.14
C ALA A 44 23.04 24.03 6.01
N ALA A 45 23.39 24.91 6.95
CA ALA A 45 24.72 25.53 6.98
C ALA A 45 25.79 24.56 7.50
N SER A 46 25.38 23.51 8.21
CA SER A 46 26.27 22.48 8.73
C SER A 46 25.66 21.08 8.59
N LEU A 47 26.52 20.06 8.52
CA LEU A 47 26.09 18.65 8.48
C LEU A 47 25.26 18.25 9.70
N LEU A 48 25.58 18.82 10.87
CA LEU A 48 24.90 18.52 12.13
C LEU A 48 23.47 19.08 12.15
N GLU A 49 23.31 20.32 11.67
CA GLU A 49 22.01 20.97 11.50
C GLU A 49 21.14 20.27 10.44
N GLY A 50 21.75 19.87 9.32
CA GLY A 50 21.09 19.08 8.28
C GLY A 50 20.60 17.73 8.81
N LEU A 51 21.44 17.04 9.59
CA LEU A 51 21.09 15.77 10.23
C LEU A 51 19.94 15.93 11.24
N ALA A 52 19.92 16.99 12.05
CA ALA A 52 18.79 17.28 12.94
C ALA A 52 17.48 17.46 12.17
N LEU A 53 17.49 18.24 11.08
CA LEU A 53 16.31 18.46 10.22
C LEU A 53 15.84 17.16 9.55
N VAL A 54 16.76 16.34 9.04
CA VAL A 54 16.43 15.04 8.43
C VAL A 54 15.81 14.08 9.46
N LEU A 55 16.37 13.99 10.67
CA LEU A 55 15.83 13.16 11.74
C LEU A 55 14.44 13.62 12.19
N SER A 56 14.24 14.94 12.31
CA SER A 56 12.93 15.50 12.58
C SER A 56 11.92 15.17 11.47
N GLY A 57 12.32 15.25 10.20
CA GLY A 57 11.48 14.89 9.07
C GLY A 57 11.09 13.40 9.08
N LEU A 58 12.05 12.51 9.38
CA LEU A 58 11.79 11.07 9.56
C LEU A 58 10.83 10.80 10.71
N ALA A 59 10.93 11.56 11.83
CA ALA A 59 10.01 11.45 12.94
C ALA A 59 8.55 11.72 12.53
N PHE A 60 8.30 12.70 11.65
CA PHE A 60 6.94 12.98 11.14
C PHE A 60 6.50 12.03 10.02
N LEU A 61 7.44 11.51 9.22
CA LEU A 61 7.13 10.59 8.12
C LEU A 61 6.74 9.20 8.58
N LEU A 62 7.43 8.61 9.56
CA LEU A 62 7.19 7.22 9.94
C LEU A 62 5.75 6.95 10.42
N PRO A 63 5.15 7.75 11.33
CA PRO A 63 3.74 7.56 11.73
C PRO A 63 2.76 7.83 10.58
N SER A 64 3.03 8.85 9.76
CA SER A 64 2.18 9.25 8.65
C SER A 64 2.16 8.17 7.55
N ALA A 65 3.33 7.69 7.13
CA ALA A 65 3.50 6.64 6.15
C ALA A 65 2.89 5.30 6.65
N TRP A 66 3.13 4.95 7.91
CA TRP A 66 2.51 3.77 8.52
C TRP A 66 0.98 3.84 8.49
N TRP A 67 0.42 5.01 8.80
CA TRP A 67 -1.02 5.24 8.74
C TRP A 67 -1.56 5.09 7.32
N PHE A 68 -0.90 5.67 6.30
CA PHE A 68 -1.30 5.52 4.90
C PHE A 68 -1.22 4.07 4.42
N TYR A 69 -0.18 3.34 4.83
CA TYR A 69 -0.04 1.92 4.52
C TYR A 69 -1.17 1.09 5.14
N CYS A 70 -1.50 1.31 6.42
CA CYS A 70 -2.63 0.63 7.04
C CYS A 70 -3.95 0.95 6.32
N VAL A 71 -4.18 2.22 5.98
CA VAL A 71 -5.41 2.64 5.28
C VAL A 71 -5.48 2.08 3.86
N SER A 72 -4.35 1.94 3.17
CA SER A 72 -4.33 1.37 1.81
C SER A 72 -4.58 -0.14 1.86
N GLU A 73 -3.99 -0.87 2.80
CA GLU A 73 -4.27 -2.29 3.02
C GLU A 73 -5.72 -2.52 3.44
N ASP A 74 -6.26 -1.71 4.37
CA ASP A 74 -7.68 -1.76 4.76
C ASP A 74 -8.60 -1.56 3.52
N ARG A 75 -8.24 -0.66 2.58
CA ARG A 75 -8.99 -0.44 1.33
C ARG A 75 -8.88 -1.61 0.37
N LYS A 76 -7.68 -2.18 0.19
CA LYS A 76 -7.47 -3.36 -0.68
C LYS A 76 -8.26 -4.57 -0.15
N ALA A 77 -8.24 -4.79 1.16
CA ALA A 77 -9.00 -5.85 1.80
C ALA A 77 -10.52 -5.67 1.58
N ALA A 78 -11.02 -4.44 1.74
CA ALA A 78 -12.42 -4.11 1.47
C ALA A 78 -12.78 -4.31 -0.02
N ALA A 79 -11.90 -3.93 -0.94
CA ALA A 79 -12.12 -4.13 -2.37
C ALA A 79 -12.19 -5.61 -2.75
N ARG A 80 -11.26 -6.44 -2.25
CA ARG A 80 -11.27 -7.90 -2.47
C ARG A 80 -12.53 -8.57 -1.92
N PHE A 81 -13.01 -8.11 -0.77
CA PHE A 81 -14.26 -8.59 -0.19
C PHE A 81 -15.45 -8.27 -1.09
N GLN A 82 -15.57 -7.02 -1.57
CA GLN A 82 -16.64 -6.62 -2.48
C GLN A 82 -16.60 -7.40 -3.80
N ASP A 83 -15.39 -7.60 -4.35
CA ASP A 83 -15.17 -8.40 -5.54
C ASP A 83 -15.65 -9.85 -5.32
N THR A 84 -15.25 -10.49 -4.23
CA THR A 84 -15.67 -11.85 -3.87
C THR A 84 -17.19 -11.97 -3.71
N VAL A 85 -17.83 -11.00 -3.03
CA VAL A 85 -19.30 -10.99 -2.87
C VAL A 85 -19.99 -10.86 -4.22
N THR A 86 -19.50 -9.96 -5.09
CA THR A 86 -20.07 -9.74 -6.42
C THR A 86 -19.88 -10.97 -7.31
N THR A 87 -18.69 -11.56 -7.32
CA THR A 87 -18.41 -12.79 -8.05
C THR A 87 -19.25 -13.96 -7.54
N ASN A 88 -19.40 -14.12 -6.22
CA ASN A 88 -20.25 -15.18 -5.65
C ASN A 88 -21.73 -14.96 -6.03
N GLU A 89 -22.21 -13.72 -6.07
CA GLU A 89 -23.55 -13.40 -6.54
C GLU A 89 -23.74 -13.75 -8.03
N GLU A 90 -22.78 -13.39 -8.89
CA GLU A 90 -22.82 -13.76 -10.31
C GLU A 90 -22.77 -15.27 -10.51
N LEU A 91 -21.87 -15.96 -9.80
CA LEU A 91 -21.71 -17.41 -9.90
C LEU A 91 -22.95 -18.14 -9.40
N SER A 92 -23.61 -17.62 -8.35
CA SER A 92 -24.86 -18.19 -7.82
C SER A 92 -25.99 -18.22 -8.85
N LYS A 93 -25.96 -17.36 -9.89
CA LYS A 93 -26.96 -17.36 -10.99
C LYS A 93 -26.81 -18.57 -11.92
N PHE A 94 -25.64 -19.21 -11.93
CA PHE A 94 -25.35 -20.36 -12.78
C PHE A 94 -25.45 -21.70 -12.03
N LEU A 95 -25.54 -21.68 -10.70
CA LEU A 95 -25.62 -22.88 -9.88
C LEU A 95 -27.07 -23.35 -9.71
N THR A 96 -27.25 -24.66 -9.66
CA THR A 96 -28.57 -25.30 -9.49
C THR A 96 -28.72 -25.89 -8.08
N GLU A 97 -29.88 -26.45 -7.75
CA GLU A 97 -30.12 -27.14 -6.46
C GLU A 97 -29.20 -28.36 -6.24
N GLU A 98 -28.63 -28.93 -7.31
CA GLU A 98 -27.64 -30.02 -7.21
C GLU A 98 -26.33 -29.52 -6.60
N ASP A 99 -26.03 -28.23 -6.73
CA ASP A 99 -24.81 -27.56 -6.23
C ASP A 99 -25.02 -26.88 -4.87
N ARG A 100 -26.02 -27.31 -4.11
CA ARG A 100 -26.42 -26.66 -2.85
C ARG A 100 -25.29 -26.53 -1.83
N LEU A 101 -24.38 -27.50 -1.77
CA LEU A 101 -23.18 -27.45 -0.92
C LEU A 101 -22.22 -26.32 -1.34
N VAL A 102 -22.10 -26.04 -2.64
CA VAL A 102 -21.29 -24.93 -3.16
C VAL A 102 -21.95 -23.59 -2.84
N LEU A 103 -23.28 -23.49 -3.04
CA LEU A 103 -24.06 -22.31 -2.65
C LEU A 103 -23.92 -21.99 -1.16
N GLU A 104 -23.95 -23.00 -0.30
CA GLU A 104 -23.75 -22.84 1.15
C GLU A 104 -22.32 -22.38 1.46
N GLY A 105 -21.30 -22.97 0.84
CA GLY A 105 -19.91 -22.57 1.01
C GLY A 105 -19.61 -21.14 0.53
N MET A 106 -20.22 -20.69 -0.57
CA MET A 106 -20.04 -19.33 -1.10
C MET A 106 -20.83 -18.27 -0.32
N SER A 107 -21.85 -18.67 0.43
CA SER A 107 -22.65 -17.75 1.26
C SER A 107 -21.89 -17.22 2.48
N TYR A 108 -20.86 -17.95 2.94
CA TYR A 108 -20.01 -17.54 4.05
C TYR A 108 -18.78 -16.79 3.56
N VAL A 109 -18.88 -15.46 3.45
CA VAL A 109 -17.72 -14.60 3.18
C VAL A 109 -17.33 -13.87 4.46
N LYS A 110 -16.16 -14.22 5.02
CA LYS A 110 -15.61 -13.58 6.23
C LYS A 110 -15.36 -12.09 5.95
N VAL A 111 -15.94 -11.22 6.78
CA VAL A 111 -15.73 -9.78 6.69
C VAL A 111 -14.27 -9.46 7.05
N PRO A 112 -13.55 -8.64 6.26
CA PRO A 112 -12.16 -8.30 6.56
C PRO A 112 -12.09 -7.48 7.86
N GLU A 113 -11.28 -7.96 8.81
CA GLU A 113 -10.98 -7.22 10.03
C GLU A 113 -9.93 -6.13 9.76
N ARG A 114 -9.98 -5.03 10.53
CA ARG A 114 -8.97 -3.97 10.42
C ARG A 114 -7.61 -4.49 10.86
N LYS A 115 -6.57 -4.16 10.10
CA LYS A 115 -5.19 -4.49 10.49
C LYS A 115 -4.87 -3.86 11.85
N ARG A 116 -4.35 -4.65 12.80
CA ARG A 116 -3.92 -4.14 14.12
C ARG A 116 -2.84 -3.08 13.91
N ARG A 117 -3.17 -1.84 14.23
CA ARG A 117 -2.24 -0.71 14.13
C ARG A 117 -1.34 -0.76 15.35
N HIS A 118 -0.11 -1.24 15.19
CA HIS A 118 0.92 -1.23 16.22
C HIS A 118 1.47 0.19 16.49
N TRP A 119 0.56 1.13 16.75
CA TRP A 119 0.85 2.51 17.11
C TRP A 119 1.90 2.70 18.21
N PRO A 120 1.96 1.89 19.30
CA PRO A 120 2.99 2.10 20.31
C PRO A 120 4.40 1.99 19.73
N LEU A 121 4.65 1.09 18.78
CA LEU A 121 5.97 0.93 18.17
C LEU A 121 6.34 2.12 17.28
N THR A 122 5.42 2.54 16.41
CA THR A 122 5.69 3.61 15.43
C THR A 122 5.75 4.99 16.08
N THR A 123 4.93 5.24 17.09
CA THR A 123 5.01 6.49 17.88
C THR A 123 6.25 6.52 18.75
N SER A 124 6.65 5.40 19.37
CA SER A 124 7.88 5.36 20.16
C SER A 124 9.11 5.67 19.31
N LEU A 125 9.25 5.06 18.13
CA LEU A 125 10.38 5.32 17.23
C LEU A 125 10.39 6.78 16.73
N SER A 126 9.22 7.32 16.40
CA SER A 126 9.06 8.73 16.01
C SER A 126 9.48 9.68 17.13
N VAL A 127 9.04 9.43 18.37
CA VAL A 127 9.41 10.24 19.54
C VAL A 127 10.91 10.17 19.80
N VAL A 128 11.53 8.99 19.70
CA VAL A 128 12.98 8.84 19.87
C VAL A 128 13.74 9.66 18.82
N LEU A 129 13.34 9.60 17.54
CA LEU A 129 13.97 10.38 16.48
C LEU A 129 13.78 11.89 16.68
N PHE A 130 12.60 12.32 17.14
CA PHE A 130 12.32 13.72 17.40
C PHE A 130 13.14 14.25 18.58
N VAL A 131 13.23 13.49 19.68
CA VAL A 131 14.05 13.85 20.84
C VAL A 131 15.53 13.93 20.44
N LEU A 132 16.01 12.99 19.64
CA LEU A 132 17.38 13.01 19.14
C LEU A 132 17.65 14.22 18.22
N ALA A 133 16.68 14.60 17.39
CA ALA A 133 16.77 15.84 16.60
C ALA A 133 16.83 17.10 17.47
N VAL A 134 16.02 17.18 18.53
CA VAL A 134 16.01 18.31 19.49
C VAL A 134 17.33 18.43 20.25
N ILE A 135 17.93 17.30 20.66
CA ILE A 135 19.24 17.31 21.35
C ILE A 135 20.36 17.83 20.46
N ILE A 136 20.28 17.57 19.15
CA ILE A 136 21.29 17.98 18.17
C ILE A 136 21.11 19.44 17.73
N MET A 137 19.89 19.98 17.79
CA MET A 137 19.62 21.38 17.44
C MET A 137 20.06 22.31 18.58
N PRO A 138 21.10 23.14 18.41
CA PRO A 138 21.48 24.09 19.44
C PRO A 138 20.32 25.06 19.66
N LEU A 139 19.83 25.13 20.92
CA LEU A 139 18.99 26.25 21.35
C LEU A 139 19.74 27.53 21.01
N PRO A 140 19.12 28.51 20.32
CA PRO A 140 19.74 29.81 20.15
C PRO A 140 19.91 30.40 21.56
N GLU A 141 21.12 30.26 22.07
CA GLU A 141 21.60 30.95 23.27
C GLU A 141 21.40 32.44 23.00
N GLY A 142 20.86 33.12 24.00
CA GLY A 142 20.05 34.33 23.84
C GLY A 142 20.58 35.32 22.82
N ALA A 143 19.64 35.97 22.12
CA ALA A 143 19.89 37.25 21.50
C ALA A 143 20.44 38.21 22.56
N GLU A 144 21.76 38.25 22.71
CA GLU A 144 22.44 39.36 23.35
C GLU A 144 22.23 40.55 22.42
N ALA A 145 21.29 41.39 22.84
CA ALA A 145 21.11 42.73 22.36
C ALA A 145 22.35 43.57 22.73
N ASN A 146 23.47 43.34 22.04
CA ASN A 146 24.61 44.23 22.11
C ASN A 146 24.36 45.41 21.19
N THR A 147 23.72 46.39 21.81
CA THR A 147 23.59 47.78 21.41
C THR A 147 24.99 48.42 21.37
N GLU A 148 25.60 48.53 20.19
CA GLU A 148 26.61 49.56 19.89
C GLU A 148 26.35 50.07 18.46
N THR A 149 25.51 51.10 18.33
CA THR A 149 25.89 52.50 18.03
C THR A 149 26.50 52.69 16.63
N PRO A 150 25.87 53.53 15.77
CA PRO A 150 26.32 53.78 14.41
C PRO A 150 27.44 54.83 14.41
N SER A 151 28.61 54.49 13.85
CA SER A 151 29.61 55.50 13.51
C SER A 151 29.21 56.21 12.22
N THR A 152 28.71 57.42 12.43
CA THR A 152 28.53 58.49 11.46
C THR A 152 29.90 58.99 10.98
N THR A 153 30.09 59.08 9.66
CA THR A 153 30.99 60.07 9.06
C THR A 153 30.19 60.84 8.01
N PRO A 154 30.09 62.18 8.09
CA PRO A 154 29.29 62.99 7.19
C PRO A 154 30.17 63.63 6.12
N GLU A 155 29.75 63.61 4.85
CA GLU A 155 29.94 64.74 3.93
C GLU A 155 28.75 64.82 2.95
N THR A 156 28.35 66.05 2.67
CA THR A 156 27.13 66.57 2.02
C THR A 156 27.60 67.58 0.95
N PRO A 157 26.75 68.20 0.10
CA PRO A 157 25.79 67.72 -0.90
C PRO A 157 26.23 68.12 -2.33
N THR A 158 25.44 67.80 -3.38
CA THR A 158 24.96 68.78 -4.41
C THR A 158 24.08 68.11 -5.47
N THR A 159 22.78 68.41 -5.37
CA THR A 159 21.76 68.71 -6.41
C THR A 159 22.15 68.60 -7.90
N THR A 160 21.30 67.99 -8.75
CA THR A 160 20.41 68.64 -9.76
C THR A 160 19.49 67.60 -10.46
N GLN A 161 18.17 67.87 -10.52
CA GLN A 161 17.15 67.28 -11.42
C GLN A 161 17.29 67.89 -12.86
N PRO A 162 16.44 67.65 -13.90
CA PRO A 162 15.40 66.64 -14.15
C PRO A 162 15.41 66.03 -15.60
N THR A 163 14.45 65.14 -15.90
CA THR A 163 13.68 65.02 -17.18
C THR A 163 13.96 63.91 -18.23
N SER A 164 12.88 63.16 -18.50
CA SER A 164 12.34 62.56 -19.75
C SER A 164 12.76 61.17 -20.27
N THR A 165 11.76 60.27 -20.23
CA THR A 165 11.16 59.47 -21.33
C THR A 165 11.92 59.27 -22.65
N ALA A 166 12.14 58.01 -23.04
CA ALA A 166 12.03 57.54 -24.43
C ALA A 166 11.84 56.01 -24.49
N ASP A 167 10.82 55.63 -25.26
CA ASP A 167 10.24 54.32 -25.49
C ASP A 167 11.05 53.39 -26.43
N THR A 168 10.87 52.09 -26.21
CA THR A 168 10.47 51.06 -27.20
C THR A 168 11.27 50.95 -28.51
N ALA A 169 12.27 50.06 -28.53
CA ALA A 169 12.77 49.41 -29.75
C ALA A 169 13.62 48.16 -29.43
N ALA A 170 13.06 47.15 -28.76
CA ALA A 170 13.78 45.89 -28.51
C ALA A 170 12.90 44.63 -28.43
N ASP A 171 11.65 44.68 -28.92
CA ASP A 171 10.68 43.58 -28.75
C ASP A 171 10.50 42.69 -30.01
N GLU A 172 10.80 43.19 -31.22
CA GLU A 172 10.46 42.45 -32.44
C GLU A 172 11.42 41.32 -32.84
N SER A 173 12.61 41.20 -32.23
CA SER A 173 13.56 40.12 -32.56
C SER A 173 13.49 38.88 -31.65
N ARG A 174 12.68 38.91 -30.58
CA ARG A 174 12.52 37.75 -29.66
C ARG A 174 11.29 36.88 -29.96
N SER A 175 10.31 37.41 -30.70
CA SER A 175 9.03 36.71 -30.96
C SER A 175 9.14 35.59 -32.02
N SER A 176 10.04 35.74 -32.99
CA SER A 176 10.24 34.75 -34.07
C SER A 176 11.09 33.53 -33.65
N ALA A 177 11.98 33.68 -32.68
CA ALA A 177 12.77 32.56 -32.13
C ALA A 177 11.97 31.70 -31.13
N ALA A 178 11.05 32.29 -30.38
CA ALA A 178 10.18 31.57 -29.44
C ALA A 178 9.17 30.66 -30.17
N SER A 179 8.61 31.14 -31.29
CA SER A 179 7.63 30.38 -32.08
C SER A 179 8.25 29.17 -32.80
N ALA A 180 9.49 29.28 -33.26
CA ALA A 180 10.23 28.17 -33.88
C ALA A 180 10.71 27.13 -32.84
N SER A 181 10.97 27.55 -31.60
CA SER A 181 11.37 26.64 -30.52
C SER A 181 10.18 25.85 -29.95
N SER A 182 8.97 26.45 -29.93
CA SER A 182 7.75 25.73 -29.54
C SER A 182 7.29 24.70 -30.58
N SER A 183 7.44 24.98 -31.88
CA SER A 183 7.05 24.02 -32.93
C SER A 183 7.96 22.79 -32.98
N ALA A 184 9.27 22.96 -32.75
CA ALA A 184 10.22 21.85 -32.68
C ALA A 184 10.03 20.98 -31.42
N ALA A 185 9.66 21.58 -30.29
CA ALA A 185 9.33 20.85 -29.07
C ALA A 185 8.02 20.05 -29.20
N GLU A 186 7.02 20.60 -29.88
CA GLU A 186 5.75 19.94 -30.12
C GLU A 186 5.87 18.79 -31.13
N GLU A 187 6.67 18.97 -32.19
CA GLU A 187 6.98 17.91 -33.15
C GLU A 187 7.75 16.75 -32.50
N SER A 188 8.67 17.06 -31.58
CA SER A 188 9.38 16.05 -30.79
C SER A 188 8.44 15.24 -29.89
N ARG A 189 7.49 15.90 -29.19
CA ARG A 189 6.47 15.21 -28.36
C ARG A 189 5.56 14.32 -29.19
N ARG A 190 5.11 14.80 -30.36
CA ARG A 190 4.27 14.02 -31.27
C ARG A 190 4.99 12.78 -31.78
N SER A 191 6.29 12.90 -32.08
CA SER A 191 7.12 11.76 -32.49
C SER A 191 7.33 10.73 -31.36
N GLU A 192 7.40 11.19 -30.11
CA GLU A 192 7.51 10.33 -28.93
C GLU A 192 6.21 9.57 -28.66
N GLU A 193 5.06 10.26 -28.72
CA GLU A 193 3.73 9.65 -28.55
C GLU A 193 3.43 8.61 -29.63
N GLU A 194 3.81 8.87 -30.88
CA GLU A 194 3.69 7.88 -31.96
C GLU A 194 4.59 6.66 -31.75
N ARG A 195 5.78 6.84 -31.14
CA ARG A 195 6.65 5.70 -30.80
C ARG A 195 6.03 4.85 -29.70
N ILE A 196 5.49 5.48 -28.65
CA ILE A 196 4.82 4.79 -27.54
C ILE A 196 3.58 4.03 -28.01
N GLU A 197 2.76 4.62 -28.89
CA GLU A 197 1.58 3.95 -29.45
C GLU A 197 1.97 2.77 -30.35
N ARG A 198 3.08 2.88 -31.10
CA ARG A 198 3.62 1.77 -31.90
C ARG A 198 4.09 0.62 -31.02
N GLU A 199 4.85 0.90 -29.97
CA GLU A 199 5.29 -0.10 -29.00
C GLU A 199 4.11 -0.79 -28.29
N ARG A 200 3.05 -0.05 -27.95
CA ARG A 200 1.84 -0.64 -27.37
C ARG A 200 1.17 -1.64 -28.32
N ARG A 201 1.03 -1.27 -29.60
CA ARG A 201 0.45 -2.17 -30.62
C ARG A 201 1.29 -3.41 -30.86
N GLU A 202 2.61 -3.27 -30.88
CA GLU A 202 3.52 -4.40 -31.02
C GLU A 202 3.44 -5.34 -29.81
N ASN A 203 3.31 -4.80 -28.60
CA ASN A 203 3.08 -5.61 -27.40
C ASN A 203 1.72 -6.33 -27.43
N GLU A 204 0.65 -5.65 -27.83
CA GLU A 204 -0.68 -6.26 -27.97
C GLU A 204 -0.70 -7.38 -29.03
N GLU A 205 -0.01 -7.18 -30.16
CA GLU A 205 0.15 -8.19 -31.21
C GLU A 205 0.98 -9.39 -30.71
N ARG A 206 2.06 -9.13 -29.96
CA ARG A 206 2.90 -10.17 -29.33
C ARG A 206 2.12 -10.99 -28.32
N ASP A 207 1.28 -10.36 -27.50
CA ASP A 207 0.42 -11.07 -26.55
C ASP A 207 -0.65 -11.91 -27.27
N ARG A 208 -1.14 -11.45 -28.42
CA ARG A 208 -2.04 -12.22 -29.30
C ARG A 208 -1.36 -13.40 -30.00
N GLN A 209 -0.10 -13.25 -30.37
CA GLN A 209 0.68 -14.29 -31.06
C GLN A 209 1.37 -15.25 -30.08
N LYS A 210 1.39 -14.95 -28.78
CA LYS A 210 1.82 -15.89 -27.76
C LYS A 210 0.97 -17.16 -27.90
N PRO A 211 1.57 -18.31 -28.24
CA PRO A 211 0.82 -19.55 -28.31
C PRO A 211 0.09 -19.74 -26.98
N VAL A 212 -1.23 -19.94 -27.06
CA VAL A 212 -2.00 -20.44 -25.92
C VAL A 212 -1.38 -21.80 -25.61
N GLU A 213 -0.45 -21.79 -24.67
CA GLU A 213 0.08 -23.00 -24.08
C GLU A 213 -1.12 -23.77 -23.56
N THR A 214 -1.26 -24.92 -24.17
CA THR A 214 -2.47 -25.70 -24.30
C THR A 214 -3.02 -25.99 -22.91
N ALA A 215 -4.21 -25.46 -22.61
CA ALA A 215 -5.08 -26.06 -21.59
C ALA A 215 -5.06 -27.57 -21.81
N PRO A 216 -4.90 -28.42 -20.77
CA PRO A 216 -4.79 -29.86 -20.97
C PRO A 216 -5.96 -30.33 -21.83
N GLN A 217 -5.67 -30.68 -23.09
CA GLN A 217 -6.63 -31.30 -23.98
C GLN A 217 -7.07 -32.57 -23.25
N GLN A 218 -8.33 -32.58 -22.82
CA GLN A 218 -9.06 -33.82 -22.64
C GLN A 218 -9.09 -34.51 -23.99
N GLN A 219 -8.06 -35.32 -24.22
CA GLN A 219 -8.04 -36.29 -25.29
C GLN A 219 -9.17 -37.26 -24.99
N GLN A 220 -10.23 -37.14 -25.78
CA GLN A 220 -11.35 -38.06 -25.80
C GLN A 220 -10.79 -39.45 -26.11
N ASN A 221 -10.59 -40.21 -25.05
CA ASN A 221 -10.12 -41.58 -25.06
C ASN A 221 -11.36 -42.46 -25.29
N ASP A 222 -11.74 -42.65 -26.55
CA ASP A 222 -12.63 -43.74 -26.96
C ASP A 222 -11.88 -45.07 -26.76
N GLN A 223 -11.80 -45.52 -25.50
CA GLN A 223 -11.51 -46.90 -25.13
C GLN A 223 -12.82 -47.55 -24.70
N PRO A 224 -13.16 -48.75 -25.20
CA PRO A 224 -14.33 -49.47 -24.71
C PRO A 224 -14.16 -49.75 -23.21
N ILE A 225 -15.13 -49.30 -22.42
CA ILE A 225 -15.19 -49.52 -20.97
C ILE A 225 -15.22 -51.03 -20.71
N GLN A 226 -14.10 -51.58 -20.25
CA GLN A 226 -14.07 -52.88 -19.59
C GLN A 226 -14.73 -52.72 -18.21
N LEU A 227 -15.87 -53.38 -18.02
CA LEU A 227 -16.59 -53.42 -16.75
C LEU A 227 -15.78 -54.22 -15.72
N ILE A 228 -15.00 -53.52 -14.90
CA ILE A 228 -14.42 -54.10 -13.69
C ILE A 228 -15.55 -54.15 -12.64
N PRO A 229 -15.87 -55.32 -12.05
CA PRO A 229 -16.87 -55.40 -11.00
C PRO A 229 -16.43 -54.56 -9.78
N PRO A 230 -17.38 -53.92 -9.07
CA PRO A 230 -17.03 -52.99 -7.99
C PRO A 230 -16.28 -53.73 -6.87
N PRO A 231 -15.18 -53.15 -6.34
CA PRO A 231 -14.50 -53.69 -5.17
C PRO A 231 -15.44 -53.63 -3.95
N ALA A 232 -15.37 -54.65 -3.09
CA ALA A 232 -16.16 -54.76 -1.88
C ALA A 232 -15.94 -53.54 -0.94
N PRO A 233 -16.96 -53.12 -0.18
CA PRO A 233 -16.88 -51.92 0.67
C PRO A 233 -15.80 -52.07 1.75
N GLU A 234 -14.87 -51.12 1.74
CA GLU A 234 -13.82 -50.98 2.74
C GLU A 234 -14.43 -50.45 4.08
N PRO A 235 -13.93 -50.88 5.25
CA PRO A 235 -14.49 -50.46 6.54
C PRO A 235 -14.44 -48.94 6.73
N ALA A 236 -15.52 -48.37 7.27
CA ALA A 236 -15.64 -46.93 7.53
C ALA A 236 -14.49 -46.41 8.45
N PRO A 237 -13.94 -45.21 8.19
CA PRO A 237 -12.93 -44.60 9.05
C PRO A 237 -13.43 -44.43 10.48
N ALA A 238 -12.58 -44.77 11.45
CA ALA A 238 -12.87 -44.59 12.87
C ALA A 238 -13.11 -43.10 13.22
N PRO A 239 -13.93 -42.80 14.24
CA PRO A 239 -14.22 -41.42 14.66
C PRO A 239 -12.92 -40.69 15.06
N PRO A 240 -12.80 -39.38 14.80
CA PRO A 240 -11.61 -38.62 15.10
C PRO A 240 -11.35 -38.65 16.60
N GLN A 241 -10.25 -39.30 17.01
CA GLN A 241 -9.79 -39.23 18.38
C GLN A 241 -9.34 -37.78 18.64
N SER A 242 -9.85 -37.18 19.71
CA SER A 242 -9.48 -35.84 20.14
C SER A 242 -8.03 -35.87 20.62
N ALA A 243 -7.07 -35.73 19.70
CA ALA A 243 -5.69 -35.43 20.06
C ALA A 243 -5.67 -34.10 20.83
N TYR A 244 -4.79 -33.98 21.82
CA TYR A 244 -4.56 -32.72 22.53
C TYR A 244 -3.05 -32.46 22.53
N TYR A 245 -2.65 -31.31 22.00
CA TYR A 245 -1.24 -30.90 21.98
C TYR A 245 -1.05 -29.72 22.93
N GLU A 246 -0.07 -29.82 23.82
CA GLU A 246 0.24 -28.77 24.79
C GLU A 246 0.91 -27.56 24.12
N ASN A 247 1.76 -27.78 23.11
CA ASN A 247 2.54 -26.75 22.44
C ASN A 247 2.88 -27.13 21.00
N CYS A 248 3.43 -26.16 20.25
CA CYS A 248 3.82 -26.36 18.86
C CYS A 248 4.92 -27.39 18.65
N THR A 249 5.83 -27.57 19.60
CA THR A 249 6.85 -28.63 19.52
C THR A 249 6.20 -30.02 19.53
N ALA A 250 5.16 -30.23 20.34
CA ALA A 250 4.39 -31.47 20.36
C ALA A 250 3.65 -31.71 19.04
N VAL A 251 3.11 -30.65 18.43
CA VAL A 251 2.49 -30.73 17.09
C VAL A 251 3.51 -31.15 16.05
N TRP A 252 4.61 -30.43 15.91
CA TRP A 252 5.64 -30.71 14.89
C TRP A 252 6.31 -32.08 15.05
N ASN A 253 6.43 -32.59 16.28
CA ASN A 253 6.90 -33.95 16.53
C ASN A 253 5.88 -35.05 16.13
N ALA A 254 4.58 -34.75 16.20
CA ALA A 254 3.52 -35.70 15.89
C ALA A 254 3.10 -35.68 14.41
N THR A 255 2.98 -34.50 13.81
CA THR A 255 2.45 -34.31 12.45
C THR A 255 3.54 -33.99 11.43
N GLY A 256 4.74 -33.62 11.87
CA GLY A 256 5.84 -33.21 10.98
C GLY A 256 5.60 -31.87 10.27
N GLY A 257 4.59 -31.10 10.69
CA GLY A 257 4.19 -29.85 10.03
C GLY A 257 3.21 -29.01 10.87
N PRO A 258 2.79 -27.85 10.34
CA PRO A 258 1.77 -27.02 10.96
C PRO A 258 0.43 -27.75 11.05
N ILE A 259 -0.40 -27.35 12.02
CA ILE A 259 -1.73 -27.94 12.27
C ILE A 259 -2.84 -26.99 11.81
N TYR A 260 -3.83 -27.50 11.09
CA TYR A 260 -4.89 -26.67 10.51
C TYR A 260 -6.19 -26.75 11.31
N ALA A 261 -6.97 -25.67 11.28
CA ALA A 261 -8.30 -25.64 11.86
C ALA A 261 -9.18 -26.79 11.30
N GLY A 262 -9.80 -27.54 12.20
CA GLY A 262 -10.58 -28.74 11.86
C GLY A 262 -9.79 -30.06 11.91
N GLN A 263 -8.46 -30.01 12.04
CA GLN A 263 -7.67 -31.21 12.33
C GLN A 263 -7.81 -31.62 13.80
N PRO A 264 -7.76 -32.94 14.10
CA PRO A 264 -7.83 -33.42 15.47
C PRO A 264 -6.68 -32.86 16.31
N GLY A 265 -7.03 -32.16 17.39
CA GLY A 265 -6.09 -31.51 18.30
C GLY A 265 -5.68 -30.08 17.95
N TYR A 266 -6.28 -29.50 16.90
CA TYR A 266 -6.24 -28.07 16.73
C TYR A 266 -6.92 -27.37 17.91
N ALA A 267 -6.23 -26.40 18.49
CA ALA A 267 -6.74 -25.58 19.58
C ALA A 267 -6.19 -24.16 19.46
N GLY A 268 -6.96 -23.18 19.89
CA GLY A 268 -6.61 -21.76 19.75
C GLY A 268 -5.36 -21.32 20.51
N HIS A 269 -4.79 -22.16 21.38
CA HIS A 269 -3.49 -21.87 22.00
C HIS A 269 -2.29 -22.25 21.11
N LEU A 270 -2.51 -23.06 20.06
CA LEU A 270 -1.51 -23.44 19.06
C LEU A 270 -1.45 -22.45 17.89
N ASP A 271 -2.54 -21.72 17.68
CA ASP A 271 -2.69 -20.66 16.68
C ASP A 271 -2.71 -19.30 17.40
N ARG A 272 -1.54 -18.65 17.45
CA ARG A 272 -1.35 -17.40 18.23
C ARG A 272 -2.09 -16.22 17.60
N ASP A 273 -2.26 -16.22 16.29
CA ASP A 273 -2.81 -15.13 15.49
C ASP A 273 -4.24 -15.38 15.00
N GLY A 274 -4.74 -16.61 15.14
CA GLY A 274 -6.15 -16.96 14.92
C GLY A 274 -6.52 -17.06 13.44
N ASP A 275 -5.54 -17.35 12.57
CA ASP A 275 -5.74 -17.41 11.12
C ASP A 275 -6.19 -18.79 10.62
N GLY A 276 -6.21 -19.80 11.49
CA GLY A 276 -6.58 -21.18 11.19
C GLY A 276 -5.40 -22.10 10.88
N VAL A 277 -4.16 -21.60 10.97
CA VAL A 277 -2.92 -22.36 10.81
C VAL A 277 -2.09 -22.28 12.09
N GLY A 278 -2.28 -23.27 12.97
CA GLY A 278 -1.48 -23.40 14.19
C GLY A 278 -0.04 -23.81 13.89
N CYS A 279 0.89 -23.24 14.67
CA CYS A 279 2.30 -23.63 14.64
C CYS A 279 2.99 -23.47 13.27
N GLU A 280 2.70 -22.40 12.56
CA GLU A 280 3.33 -22.03 11.28
C GLU A 280 4.87 -22.05 11.31
N ASN A 281 5.48 -21.71 12.44
CA ASN A 281 6.93 -21.67 12.63
C ASN A 281 7.39 -22.95 13.35
N ASP A 282 8.35 -23.70 12.76
CA ASP A 282 8.95 -24.89 13.39
C ASP A 282 9.77 -24.47 14.61
N PRO A 283 9.40 -24.92 15.83
CA PRO A 283 10.08 -24.55 17.06
C PRO A 283 11.21 -25.53 17.48
N ARG A 284 11.60 -26.48 16.62
CA ARG A 284 12.65 -27.48 16.90
C ARG A 284 14.06 -27.03 16.55
#